data_AF-A0A832XXC8-F1
#
_entry.id   AF-A0A832XXC8-F1
#
_cell.length_a   1.000
_cell.length_b   1.000
_cell.length_c   1.000
_cell.angle_alpha   90.00
_cell.angle_beta   90.00
_cell.angle_gamma   90.00
#
_symmetry.space_group_name_H-M   'P 1'
#
loop_
_entity.id
_entity.type
_entity.pdbx_description
1 polymer ?
#
loop_
_entity_poly.entity_id
_entity_poly.type
_entity_poly.pdbx_seq_one_letter_code
_entity_poly.pdbx_strand_id
1 'polypeptide(L)'
;MTEIPDLLARRAAEQSRIRKLLNAMRAEEEAKLKGGEDAVAWVKEELCIGCDQCTIVCDDDAIELYDTPMASPIMDVEVNRKAKILRDECTGCRLCALGCPTDAIIMIDR
;
A
#
# COMPACT_ATOMS: atom_id res chain seq x y z
N MET A 1 42.84 -3.29 -14.76
CA MET A 1 41.44 -2.97 -15.12
C MET A 1 40.56 -3.96 -14.38
N THR A 2 39.40 -3.54 -13.88
CA THR A 2 38.40 -4.50 -13.37
C THR A 2 37.74 -5.19 -14.54
N GLU A 3 37.75 -6.52 -14.55
CA GLU A 3 37.18 -7.31 -15.63
C GLU A 3 35.68 -7.53 -15.42
N ILE A 4 34.98 -7.90 -16.50
CA ILE A 4 33.53 -8.17 -16.45
C ILE A 4 33.15 -9.17 -15.35
N PRO A 5 33.89 -10.29 -15.13
CA PRO A 5 33.57 -11.22 -14.04
C PRO A 5 33.64 -10.58 -12.65
N ASP A 6 34.60 -9.69 -12.41
CA ASP A 6 34.74 -8.97 -11.14
C ASP A 6 33.53 -8.06 -10.88
N LEU A 7 33.05 -7.38 -11.93
CA LEU A 7 31.87 -6.52 -11.87
C LEU A 7 30.60 -7.32 -11.58
N LEU A 8 30.43 -8.49 -12.21
CA LEU A 8 29.29 -9.37 -11.98
C LEU A 8 29.26 -9.91 -10.55
N ALA A 9 30.40 -10.35 -10.02
CA ALA A 9 30.51 -10.83 -8.65
C ALA A 9 30.14 -9.74 -7.63
N ARG A 10 30.63 -8.51 -7.83
CA ARG A 10 30.28 -7.35 -6.99
C ARG A 10 28.80 -7.01 -7.08
N ARG A 11 28.22 -7.01 -8.29
CA ARG A 11 26.79 -6.77 -8.49
C ARG A 11 25.94 -7.80 -7.76
N ALA A 12 26.28 -9.09 -7.84
CA ALA A 12 25.54 -10.16 -7.15
C ALA A 12 25.61 -10.00 -5.63
N ALA A 13 26.79 -9.69 -5.08
CA ALA A 13 26.95 -9.42 -3.65
C ALA A 13 26.09 -8.22 -3.20
N GLU A 14 26.10 -7.14 -3.97
CA GLU A 14 25.33 -5.94 -3.66
C GLU A 14 23.81 -6.17 -3.79
N GLN A 15 23.36 -6.88 -4.83
CA GLN A 15 21.95 -7.26 -4.98
C GLN A 15 21.45 -8.09 -3.78
N SER A 16 22.26 -9.04 -3.30
CA SER A 16 21.94 -9.83 -2.11
C SER A 16 21.84 -8.94 -0.86
N ARG A 17 22.78 -8.01 -0.68
CA ARG A 17 22.77 -7.05 0.42
C ARG A 17 21.52 -6.18 0.39
N ILE A 18 21.23 -5.54 -0.75
CA ILE A 18 20.06 -4.67 -0.95
C ILE A 18 18.78 -5.45 -0.64
N ARG A 19 18.64 -6.67 -1.17
CA ARG A 19 17.47 -7.52 -0.90
C ARG A 19 17.26 -7.78 0.59
N LYS A 20 18.32 -8.11 1.32
CA LYS A 20 18.23 -8.35 2.78
C LYS A 20 17.76 -7.09 3.52
N LEU A 21 18.31 -5.93 3.16
CA LEU A 21 17.95 -4.65 3.78
C LEU A 21 16.48 -4.29 3.51
N LEU A 22 16.03 -4.38 2.25
CA LEU A 22 14.64 -4.08 1.88
C LEU A 22 13.64 -5.02 2.57
N ASN A 23 13.97 -6.31 2.65
CA ASN A 23 13.12 -7.28 3.36
C ASN A 23 13.03 -6.97 4.87
N ALA A 24 14.14 -6.57 5.50
CA ALA A 24 14.15 -6.21 6.92
C ALA A 24 13.30 -4.96 7.18
N MET A 25 13.44 -3.92 6.34
CA MET A 25 12.63 -2.70 6.46
C MET A 25 11.13 -3.00 6.39
N ARG A 26 10.72 -3.80 5.39
CA ARG A 26 9.31 -4.17 5.22
C ARG A 26 8.76 -4.98 6.40
N ALA A 27 9.57 -5.90 6.95
CA ALA A 27 9.18 -6.67 8.12
C ALA A 27 8.99 -5.79 9.37
N GLU A 28 9.81 -4.75 9.56
CA GLU A 28 9.64 -3.79 10.64
C GLU A 28 8.37 -2.94 10.49
N GLU A 29 8.02 -2.53 9.27
CA GLU A 29 6.78 -1.81 8.98
C GLU A 29 5.54 -2.68 9.26
N GLU A 30 5.55 -3.92 8.76
CA GLU A 30 4.48 -4.90 8.99
C GLU A 30 4.25 -5.17 10.49
N ALA A 31 5.33 -5.26 11.28
CA ALA A 31 5.24 -5.50 12.72
C ALA A 31 4.65 -4.31 13.51
N LYS A 32 4.80 -3.08 13.01
CA LYS A 32 4.29 -1.86 13.67
C LYS A 32 2.83 -1.58 13.34
N LEU A 33 2.31 -2.17 12.26
CA LEU A 33 0.96 -1.88 11.77
C LEU A 33 -0.10 -2.53 12.65
N LYS A 34 -1.01 -1.74 13.22
CA LYS A 34 -2.13 -2.20 14.04
C LYS A 34 -3.09 -3.08 13.22
N GLY A 35 -3.57 -4.20 13.77
CA GLY A 35 -4.54 -5.09 13.13
C GLY A 35 -5.34 -5.92 14.14
N GLY A 36 -6.25 -6.75 13.63
CA GLY A 36 -7.16 -7.57 14.43
C GLY A 36 -8.55 -6.96 14.58
N GLU A 37 -9.39 -7.57 15.41
CA GLU A 37 -10.84 -7.26 15.53
C GLU A 37 -11.12 -5.84 16.04
N ASP A 38 -10.19 -5.27 16.82
CA ASP A 38 -10.26 -3.90 17.36
C ASP A 38 -9.73 -2.83 16.40
N ALA A 39 -9.30 -3.22 15.20
CA ALA A 39 -8.72 -2.31 14.21
C ALA A 39 -9.52 -2.32 12.91
N VAL A 40 -9.70 -1.15 12.32
CA VAL A 40 -10.40 -0.97 11.04
C VAL A 40 -9.53 -0.17 10.07
N ALA A 41 -9.60 -0.52 8.79
CA ALA A 41 -8.91 0.24 7.75
C ALA A 41 -9.61 1.59 7.51
N TRP A 42 -8.83 2.61 7.16
CA TRP A 42 -9.31 3.95 6.83
C TRP A 42 -8.54 4.53 5.65
N VAL A 43 -9.24 5.15 4.70
CA VAL A 43 -8.65 5.71 3.48
C VAL A 43 -8.46 7.22 3.63
N LYS A 44 -7.24 7.69 3.39
CA LYS A 44 -6.88 9.10 3.17
C LYS A 44 -7.16 9.46 1.73
N GLU A 45 -8.24 10.20 1.50
CA GLU A 45 -8.69 10.58 0.16
C GLU A 45 -7.63 11.37 -0.62
N GLU A 46 -6.82 12.17 0.08
CA GLU A 46 -5.76 12.98 -0.49
C GLU A 46 -4.61 12.16 -1.09
N LEU A 47 -4.36 10.95 -0.58
CA LEU A 47 -3.33 10.04 -1.09
C LEU A 47 -3.89 8.96 -2.01
N CYS A 48 -5.20 8.72 -1.98
CA CYS A 48 -5.84 7.68 -2.77
C CYS A 48 -5.88 8.08 -4.26
N ILE A 49 -5.29 7.27 -5.13
CA ILE A 49 -5.25 7.52 -6.58
C ILE A 49 -6.25 6.66 -7.38
N GLY A 50 -7.14 5.93 -6.72
CA GLY A 50 -8.16 5.13 -7.40
C GLY A 50 -7.64 3.93 -8.20
N CYS A 51 -6.48 3.38 -7.80
CA CYS A 51 -5.79 2.27 -8.48
C CYS A 51 -6.38 0.87 -8.23
N ASP A 52 -7.49 0.76 -7.50
CA ASP A 52 -8.26 -0.47 -7.20
C ASP A 52 -7.50 -1.68 -6.60
N GLN A 53 -6.20 -1.60 -6.33
CA GLN A 53 -5.42 -2.70 -5.73
C GLN A 53 -5.98 -3.20 -4.39
N CYS A 54 -6.54 -2.28 -3.58
CA CYS A 54 -7.12 -2.61 -2.29
C CYS A 54 -8.34 -3.54 -2.39
N THR A 55 -9.16 -3.41 -3.44
CA THR A 55 -10.33 -4.27 -3.63
C THR A 55 -9.92 -5.68 -4.05
N ILE A 56 -8.80 -5.82 -4.78
CA ILE A 56 -8.29 -7.13 -5.22
C ILE A 56 -7.80 -7.97 -4.04
N VAL A 57 -7.27 -7.35 -2.99
CA VAL A 57 -6.71 -8.05 -1.82
C VAL A 57 -7.69 -8.21 -0.66
N CYS A 58 -8.92 -7.69 -0.79
CA CYS A 58 -9.92 -7.80 0.26
C CYS A 58 -10.83 -9.00 -0.01
N ASP A 59 -10.66 -10.07 0.77
CA ASP A 59 -11.50 -11.27 0.66
C ASP A 59 -12.89 -11.10 1.33
N ASP A 60 -13.09 -10.00 2.08
CA ASP A 60 -14.29 -9.74 2.88
C ASP A 60 -15.24 -8.71 2.21
N ASP A 61 -14.97 -8.29 0.97
CA ASP A 61 -15.74 -7.26 0.24
C ASP A 61 -15.93 -5.93 1.00
N ALA A 62 -15.02 -5.60 1.93
CA ALA A 62 -15.11 -4.45 2.81
C ALA A 62 -14.70 -3.10 2.17
N ILE A 63 -14.58 -3.03 0.85
CA ILE A 63 -14.03 -1.86 0.14
C ILE A 63 -14.86 -1.53 -1.10
N GLU A 64 -15.34 -0.29 -1.15
CA GLU A 64 -16.05 0.26 -2.31
C GLU A 64 -15.23 1.34 -3.00
N LEU A 65 -15.41 1.47 -4.32
CA LEU A 65 -14.87 2.57 -5.11
C LEU A 65 -15.99 3.51 -5.50
N TYR A 66 -15.75 4.82 -5.36
CA TYR A 66 -16.68 5.86 -5.75
C TYR A 66 -15.97 6.95 -6.56
N ASP A 67 -16.72 7.62 -7.42
CA ASP A 67 -16.21 8.72 -8.23
C ASP A 67 -16.30 10.04 -7.46
N THR A 68 -15.24 10.83 -7.51
CA THR A 68 -15.20 12.22 -7.05
C THR A 68 -14.50 13.07 -8.09
N PRO A 69 -14.84 14.36 -8.25
CA PRO A 69 -14.03 15.27 -9.03
C PRO A 69 -12.60 15.34 -8.47
N MET A 70 -11.62 15.50 -9.36
CA MET A 70 -10.23 15.65 -8.96
C MET A 70 -9.99 17.03 -8.33
N ALA A 71 -9.48 17.06 -7.11
CA ALA A 71 -9.03 18.29 -6.45
C ALA A 71 -7.65 18.72 -6.97
N SER A 72 -7.58 19.28 -8.19
CA SER A 72 -6.34 19.82 -8.76
C SER A 72 -6.51 21.28 -9.21
N PRO A 73 -5.61 22.20 -8.83
CA PRO A 73 -5.66 23.60 -9.28
C PRO A 73 -5.30 23.79 -10.77
N ILE A 74 -4.76 22.76 -11.43
CA ILE A 74 -4.17 22.86 -12.78
C ILE A 74 -4.85 21.93 -13.81
N MET A 75 -5.70 21.00 -13.37
CA MET A 75 -6.38 20.05 -14.25
C MET A 75 -7.79 19.79 -13.75
N ASP A 76 -8.76 19.86 -14.65
CA ASP A 76 -10.15 19.51 -14.38
C ASP A 76 -10.42 18.09 -14.89
N VAL A 77 -10.69 17.18 -13.96
CA VAL A 77 -11.00 15.78 -14.24
C VAL A 77 -12.26 15.43 -13.45
N GLU A 78 -13.35 15.20 -14.17
CA GLU A 78 -14.68 14.94 -13.60
C GLU A 78 -14.73 13.65 -12.78
N VAL A 79 -13.91 12.66 -13.14
CA VAL A 79 -13.91 11.33 -12.53
C VAL A 79 -12.52 10.96 -12.00
N ASN A 80 -12.37 11.06 -10.68
CA ASN A 80 -11.26 10.51 -9.92
C ASN A 80 -11.81 9.49 -8.92
N ARG A 81 -11.45 8.21 -9.08
CA ARG A 81 -11.93 7.14 -8.21
C ARG A 81 -11.25 7.20 -6.84
N LYS A 82 -12.01 6.99 -5.78
CA LYS A 82 -11.52 6.87 -4.40
C LYS A 82 -12.06 5.61 -3.76
N ALA A 83 -11.27 5.04 -2.86
CA ALA A 83 -11.67 3.89 -2.08
C ALA A 83 -12.32 4.33 -0.76
N LYS A 84 -13.33 3.59 -0.32
CA LYS A 84 -13.97 3.73 0.98
C LYS A 84 -14.02 2.37 1.66
N ILE A 85 -13.71 2.34 2.95
CA ILE A 85 -13.81 1.12 3.76
C ILE A 85 -15.22 1.04 4.36
N LEU A 86 -15.86 -0.11 4.19
CA LEU A 86 -17.07 -0.48 4.91
C LEU A 86 -16.66 -1.09 6.25
N ARG A 87 -16.98 -0.40 7.34
CA ARG A 87 -16.41 -0.70 8.67
C ARG A 87 -16.93 -1.99 9.29
N ASP A 88 -18.15 -2.38 8.95
CA ASP A 88 -18.81 -3.54 9.56
C ASP A 88 -18.26 -4.85 8.95
N GLU A 89 -17.92 -4.81 7.66
CA GLU A 89 -17.37 -5.91 6.88
C GLU A 89 -15.85 -6.06 7.08
N CYS A 90 -15.16 -4.99 7.48
CA CYS A 90 -13.71 -5.02 7.67
C CYS A 90 -13.30 -5.87 8.88
N THR A 91 -12.47 -6.88 8.64
CA THR A 91 -11.94 -7.81 9.66
C THR A 91 -10.66 -7.31 10.35
N GLY A 92 -10.06 -6.22 9.87
CA GLY A 92 -8.80 -5.71 10.41
C GLY A 92 -7.55 -6.50 9.98
N CYS A 93 -7.59 -7.24 8.87
CA CYS A 93 -6.50 -8.10 8.37
C CYS A 93 -5.25 -7.34 7.88
N ARG A 94 -5.39 -6.05 7.55
CA ARG A 94 -4.34 -5.11 7.11
C ARG A 94 -3.77 -5.31 5.69
N LEU A 95 -4.25 -6.28 4.91
CA LEU A 95 -3.70 -6.56 3.57
C LEU A 95 -3.81 -5.36 2.63
N CYS A 96 -4.93 -4.64 2.66
CA CYS A 96 -5.13 -3.43 1.86
C CYS A 96 -4.19 -2.28 2.26
N ALA A 97 -3.87 -2.14 3.55
CA ALA A 97 -2.90 -1.15 4.03
C ALA A 97 -1.48 -1.47 3.55
N LEU A 98 -1.06 -2.74 3.61
CA LEU A 98 0.25 -3.18 3.14
C LEU A 98 0.39 -3.19 1.61
N GLY A 99 -0.73 -3.30 0.88
CA GLY A 99 -0.76 -3.33 -0.57
C GLY A 99 -0.96 -1.96 -1.24
N CYS A 100 -1.25 -0.91 -0.48
CA CYS A 100 -1.54 0.40 -1.06
C CYS A 100 -0.24 1.04 -1.61
N PRO A 101 -0.15 1.33 -2.92
CA PRO A 101 1.08 1.87 -3.50
C PRO A 101 1.38 3.33 -3.11
N THR A 102 0.41 4.01 -2.49
CA THR A 102 0.52 5.42 -2.07
C THR A 102 0.33 5.60 -0.57
N ASP A 103 0.32 4.51 0.21
CA ASP A 103 0.09 4.53 1.66
C ASP A 103 -1.18 5.28 2.07
N ALA A 104 -2.19 5.28 1.20
CA ALA A 104 -3.46 5.95 1.44
C ALA A 104 -4.32 5.24 2.50
N ILE A 105 -4.07 3.96 2.77
CA ILE A 105 -4.86 3.17 3.71
C ILE A 105 -4.08 3.02 5.02
N ILE A 106 -4.67 3.46 6.12
CA ILE A 106 -4.14 3.33 7.48
C ILE A 106 -5.05 2.46 8.33
N MET A 107 -4.52 1.98 9.45
CA MET A 107 -5.28 1.19 10.44
C MET A 107 -5.57 2.06 11.66
N ILE A 108 -6.84 2.19 12.02
CA ILE A 108 -7.32 2.97 13.18
C ILE A 108 -8.03 2.05 14.17
N ASP A 109 -8.28 2.54 15.39
CA ASP A 109 -9.21 1.92 16.34
C ASP A 109 -10.64 1.92 15.78
N ARG A 110 -11.36 0.81 16.04
CA ARG A 110 -12.78 0.68 15.69
C ARG A 110 -13.66 1.58 16.54
#